data_AF-A0A939XWQ6-F1
#
_entry.id   AF-A0A939XWQ6-F1
#
_cell.length_a   1.000
_cell.length_b   1.000
_cell.length_c   1.000
_cell.angle_alpha   90.00
_cell.angle_beta   90.00
_cell.angle_gamma   90.00
#
_symmetry.space_group_name_H-M   'P 1'
#
loop_
_entity.id
_entity.type
_entity.pdbx_description
1 polymer ?
#
loop_
_entity_poly.entity_id
_entity_poly.type
_entity_poly.pdbx_seq_one_letter_code
_entity_poly.pdbx_strand_id
1 'polypeptide(L)'
;MTQKERIKQMESLFDKSNEVIQQLGQAIDDFRALQETIAELETYYNTDWRTDFEADEAGLLPAKLKRGVLSEDGLWDLLEEYNRLKEMLEDA
;
A
#
# COMPACT_ATOMS: atom_id res chain seq x y z
N MET A 1 33.76 -17.89 -23.36
CA MET A 1 33.02 -18.30 -22.15
C MET A 1 32.83 -19.82 -22.15
N THR A 2 33.36 -20.48 -21.13
CA THR A 2 33.25 -21.93 -20.91
C THR A 2 31.83 -22.31 -20.47
N GLN A 3 31.52 -23.61 -20.49
CA GLN A 3 30.24 -24.12 -19.96
C GLN A 3 30.05 -23.75 -18.48
N LYS A 4 31.10 -23.89 -17.66
CA LYS A 4 31.06 -23.57 -16.23
C LYS A 4 30.80 -22.08 -15.97
N GLU A 5 31.41 -21.20 -16.76
CA GLU A 5 31.18 -19.75 -16.66
C GLU A 5 29.74 -19.39 -17.03
N ARG A 6 29.20 -19.98 -18.11
CA ARG A 6 27.79 -19.78 -18.49
C ARG A 6 26.83 -20.24 -17.39
N ILE A 7 27.04 -21.43 -16.82
CA ILE A 7 26.17 -21.97 -15.75
C ILE A 7 26.19 -21.05 -14.52
N LYS A 8 27.37 -20.60 -14.07
CA LYS A 8 27.47 -19.66 -12.94
C LYS A 8 26.73 -18.35 -13.18
N GLN A 9 26.81 -17.82 -14.41
CA GLN A 9 26.09 -16.62 -14.77
C GLN A 9 24.58 -16.85 -14.75
N MET A 10 24.10 -17.97 -15.31
CA MET A 10 22.67 -18.30 -15.32
C MET A 10 22.13 -18.57 -13.92
N GLU A 11 22.90 -19.23 -13.05
CA GLU A 11 22.51 -19.46 -11.65
C GLU A 11 22.28 -18.14 -10.91
N SER A 12 23.23 -17.21 -11.03
CA SER A 12 23.09 -15.89 -10.40
C SER A 12 21.88 -15.10 -10.93
N LEU A 13 21.56 -15.23 -12.22
CA LEU A 13 20.36 -14.63 -12.79
C LEU A 13 19.08 -15.31 -12.30
N PHE A 14 19.10 -16.64 -12.20
CA PHE A 14 17.99 -17.44 -11.69
C PHE A 14 17.67 -17.12 -10.23
N ASP A 15 18.67 -17.12 -9.35
CA ASP A 15 18.49 -16.80 -7.93
C ASP A 15 17.91 -15.40 -7.74
N LYS A 16 18.48 -14.40 -8.41
CA LYS A 16 17.98 -13.03 -8.38
C LYS A 16 16.53 -12.94 -8.88
N SER A 17 16.21 -13.68 -9.94
CA SER A 17 14.86 -13.66 -10.52
C SER A 17 13.85 -14.29 -9.56
N ASN A 18 14.19 -15.43 -8.95
CA ASN A 18 13.34 -16.09 -7.96
C ASN A 18 13.07 -15.21 -6.74
N GLU A 19 14.10 -14.55 -6.22
CA GLU A 19 13.97 -13.67 -5.07
C GLU A 19 12.96 -12.54 -5.35
N VAL A 20 13.10 -11.84 -6.48
CA VAL A 20 12.22 -10.74 -6.85
C VAL A 20 10.79 -11.23 -7.10
N ILE A 21 10.62 -12.37 -7.78
CA ILE A 21 9.28 -12.94 -8.05
C ILE A 21 8.58 -13.34 -6.75
N GLN A 22 9.30 -13.96 -5.81
CA GLN A 22 8.74 -14.33 -4.50
C GLN A 22 8.33 -13.11 -3.68
N GLN A 23 9.18 -12.08 -3.62
CA GLN A 23 8.87 -10.85 -2.90
C GLN A 23 7.65 -10.13 -3.50
N LEU A 24 7.57 -10.06 -4.84
CA LEU A 24 6.42 -9.47 -5.51
C LEU A 24 5.14 -10.27 -5.26
N GLY A 25 5.21 -11.61 -5.33
CA GLY A 25 4.07 -12.47 -5.03
C GLY A 25 3.52 -12.23 -3.62
N GLN A 26 4.40 -12.20 -2.62
CA GLN A 26 4.00 -11.91 -1.24
C GLN A 26 3.40 -10.50 -1.10
N ALA A 27 3.99 -9.50 -1.74
CA ALA A 27 3.49 -8.12 -1.68
C ALA A 27 2.10 -7.99 -2.31
N ILE A 28 1.81 -8.73 -3.39
CA ILE A 28 0.48 -8.78 -4.02
C ILE A 28 -0.53 -9.44 -3.08
N ASP A 29 -0.16 -10.54 -2.42
CA ASP A 29 -1.04 -11.23 -1.48
C ASP A 29 -1.35 -10.36 -0.25
N ASP A 30 -0.32 -9.68 0.30
CA ASP A 30 -0.49 -8.72 1.39
C ASP A 30 -1.39 -7.54 0.96
N PHE A 31 -1.22 -7.03 -0.26
CA PHE A 31 -2.06 -5.98 -0.82
C PHE A 31 -3.51 -6.42 -0.96
N ARG A 32 -3.77 -7.63 -1.48
CA ARG A 32 -5.13 -8.18 -1.59
C ARG A 32 -5.81 -8.33 -0.23
N ALA A 33 -5.04 -8.65 0.82
CA ALA A 33 -5.56 -8.75 2.17
C ALA A 33 -5.99 -7.39 2.77
N LEU A 34 -5.60 -6.25 2.18
CA LEU A 34 -6.01 -4.92 2.65
C LEU A 34 -7.45 -4.55 2.32
N GLN A 35 -8.17 -5.33 1.50
CA GLN A 35 -9.49 -4.97 0.99
C GLN A 35 -10.47 -4.54 2.09
N GLU A 36 -10.57 -5.31 3.19
CA GLU A 36 -11.47 -4.97 4.29
C GLU A 36 -11.00 -3.74 5.07
N THR A 37 -9.68 -3.61 5.28
CA THR A 37 -9.09 -2.44 5.94
C THR A 37 -9.32 -1.15 5.15
N ILE A 38 -9.17 -1.19 3.83
CA ILE A 38 -9.42 -0.03 2.97
C ILE A 38 -10.91 0.32 2.96
N ALA A 39 -11.80 -0.67 2.93
CA ALA A 39 -13.24 -0.43 2.99
C ALA A 39 -13.66 0.29 4.29
N GLU A 40 -13.02 -0.04 5.42
CA GLU A 40 -13.25 0.65 6.70
C GLU A 40 -12.75 2.11 6.65
N LEU A 41 -11.55 2.34 6.11
CA LEU A 41 -11.00 3.68 5.93
C LEU A 41 -11.82 4.55 4.97
N GLU A 42 -12.32 3.97 3.87
CA GLU A 42 -13.22 4.63 2.92
C GLU A 42 -14.56 4.96 3.57
N THR A 43 -15.11 4.05 4.38
CA THR A 43 -16.33 4.32 5.15
C THR A 43 -16.13 5.51 6.07
N TYR A 44 -15.05 5.50 6.86
CA TYR A 44 -14.68 6.61 7.75
C TYR A 44 -14.55 7.95 7.02
N TYR A 45 -13.86 7.95 5.86
CA TYR A 45 -13.71 9.14 5.02
C TYR A 45 -15.05 9.74 4.60
N ASN A 46 -16.03 8.88 4.29
CA ASN A 46 -17.35 9.29 3.83
C ASN A 46 -18.35 9.64 4.95
N THR A 47 -18.12 9.19 6.19
CA THR A 47 -19.06 9.40 7.31
C THR A 47 -18.56 10.42 8.32
N ASP A 48 -17.48 10.11 9.03
CA ASP A 48 -17.11 10.77 10.29
C ASP A 48 -15.92 11.71 10.12
N TRP A 49 -15.07 11.47 9.10
CA TRP A 49 -13.82 12.19 8.87
C TRP A 49 -13.98 13.70 8.89
N ARG A 50 -15.01 14.23 8.24
CA ARG A 50 -15.23 15.69 8.19
C ARG A 50 -15.50 16.30 9.56
N THR A 51 -16.28 15.60 10.39
CA THR A 51 -16.59 16.07 11.75
C THR A 51 -15.34 16.05 12.62
N ASP A 52 -14.54 14.99 12.53
CA ASP A 52 -13.29 14.87 13.28
C ASP A 52 -12.25 15.89 12.83
N PHE A 53 -12.17 16.18 11.53
CA PHE A 53 -11.31 17.21 10.96
C PHE A 53 -11.68 18.59 11.49
N GLU A 54 -12.97 18.95 11.45
CA GLU A 54 -13.45 20.23 12.00
C GLU A 54 -13.18 20.34 13.52
N ALA A 55 -13.25 19.23 14.27
CA ALA A 55 -12.90 19.20 15.68
C ALA A 55 -11.40 19.38 15.94
N ASP A 56 -10.53 18.85 15.07
CA ASP A 56 -9.08 19.07 15.16
C ASP A 56 -8.73 20.54 14.89
N GLU A 57 -9.31 21.12 13.85
CA GLU A 57 -9.14 22.54 13.48
C GLU A 57 -9.65 23.49 14.57
N ALA A 58 -10.73 23.11 15.26
CA ALA A 58 -11.25 23.85 16.41
C ALA A 58 -10.41 23.65 17.69
N GLY A 59 -9.34 22.84 17.66
CA GLY A 59 -8.48 22.57 18.81
C GLY A 59 -9.15 21.74 19.91
N LEU A 60 -10.20 20.98 19.57
CA LEU A 60 -10.97 20.16 20.52
C LEU A 60 -10.31 18.80 20.77
N LEU A 61 -9.35 18.38 19.94
CA LEU A 61 -8.66 17.10 20.07
C LEU A 61 -7.40 17.20 20.94
N PRO A 62 -7.02 16.13 21.68
CA PRO A 62 -5.82 16.13 22.50
C PRO A 62 -4.55 16.37 21.68
N ALA A 63 -3.68 17.27 22.14
CA ALA A 63 -2.45 17.65 21.43
C ALA A 63 -1.50 16.48 21.10
N LYS A 64 -1.55 15.38 21.85
CA LYS A 64 -0.71 14.18 21.65
C LYS A 64 -1.38 13.09 20.80
N LEU A 65 -2.58 13.33 20.28
CA LEU A 65 -3.27 12.38 19.42
C LEU A 65 -2.55 12.28 18.06
N LYS A 66 -2.26 11.06 17.61
CA LYS A 66 -1.80 10.82 16.24
C LYS A 66 -3.00 11.03 15.31
N ARG A 67 -2.88 11.98 14.39
CA ARG A 67 -3.97 12.48 13.55
C ARG A 67 -3.62 12.44 12.05
N GLY A 68 -2.85 11.44 11.62
CA GLY A 68 -2.46 11.29 10.22
C GLY A 68 -3.67 11.16 9.28
N VAL A 69 -4.74 10.51 9.75
CA VAL A 69 -6.01 10.38 9.02
C VAL A 69 -6.75 11.70 8.83
N LEU A 70 -6.44 12.73 9.62
CA LEU A 70 -7.01 14.07 9.53
C LEU A 70 -6.10 15.04 8.76
N SER A 71 -5.10 14.53 8.05
CA SER A 71 -4.40 15.36 7.06
C SER A 71 -5.34 15.62 5.88
N GLU A 72 -5.27 16.84 5.33
CA GLU A 72 -6.15 17.32 4.24
C GLU A 72 -6.19 16.34 3.07
N ASP A 73 -5.01 15.80 2.68
CA ASP A 73 -4.90 14.91 1.52
C ASP A 73 -4.52 13.45 1.88
N GLY A 74 -3.96 13.18 3.05
CA GLY A 74 -3.25 11.91 3.27
C GLY A 74 -4.13 10.65 3.29
N LEU A 75 -5.39 10.75 3.75
CA LEU A 75 -6.34 9.65 3.64
C LEU A 75 -6.84 9.48 2.19
N TRP A 76 -7.08 10.59 1.50
CA TRP A 76 -7.53 10.57 0.11
C TRP A 76 -6.46 9.99 -0.82
N ASP A 77 -5.21 10.42 -0.70
CA ASP A 77 -4.05 9.92 -1.47
C ASP A 77 -3.88 8.40 -1.30
N LEU A 78 -4.07 7.90 -0.07
CA LEU A 78 -3.97 6.47 0.22
C LEU A 78 -5.07 5.67 -0.47
N LEU A 79 -6.31 6.17 -0.45
CA LEU A 79 -7.45 5.52 -1.11
C LEU A 79 -7.31 5.55 -2.64
N GLU A 80 -6.83 6.66 -3.21
CA GLU A 80 -6.57 6.79 -4.65
C GLU A 80 -5.48 5.81 -5.10
N GLU A 81 -4.33 5.79 -4.42
CA GLU A 81 -3.22 4.90 -4.80
C GLU A 81 -3.60 3.42 -4.65
N TYR A 82 -4.38 3.06 -3.62
CA TYR A 82 -4.92 1.70 -3.52
C TYR A 82 -5.79 1.34 -4.72
N ASN A 83 -6.73 2.21 -5.10
CA ASN A 83 -7.60 1.95 -6.25
C ASN A 83 -6.82 1.83 -7.55
N ARG A 84 -5.85 2.72 -7.78
CA ARG A 84 -4.95 2.66 -8.94
C ARG A 84 -4.17 1.33 -8.99
N LEU A 85 -3.58 0.90 -7.88
CA LEU A 85 -2.82 -0.35 -7.81
C LEU A 85 -3.73 -1.58 -7.97
N LYS A 86 -4.95 -1.53 -7.45
CA LYS A 86 -5.94 -2.57 -7.63
C LYS A 86 -6.31 -2.73 -9.11
N GLU A 87 -6.59 -1.64 -9.82
CA GLU A 87 -6.87 -1.66 -11.27
C GLU A 87 -5.68 -2.27 -12.04
N MET A 88 -4.46 -1.83 -11.72
CA MET A 88 -3.23 -2.40 -12.33
C MET A 88 -3.08 -3.91 -12.12
N LEU A 89 -3.55 -4.46 -10.99
CA LEU A 89 -3.50 -5.89 -10.69
C LEU A 89 -4.66 -6.69 -11.28
N GLU A 90 -5.79 -6.06 -11.58
CA GLU A 90 -6.95 -6.68 -12.25
C GLU A 90 -6.75 -6.77 -13.77
N ASP A 91 -5.99 -5.84 -14.35
CA ASP A 91 -5.64 -5.79 -15.78
C ASP A 91 -4.42 -6.67 -16.17
N ALA A 92 -3.68 -7.19 -15.19
CA ALA A 92 -2.44 -7.97 -15.35
C ALA A 92 -2.67 -9.48 -15.53
#